data_AF-A0A3B8Y8E3-F1
#
_entry.id   AF-A0A3B8Y8E3-F1
#
_cell.length_a   1.000
_cell.length_b   1.000
_cell.length_c   1.000
_cell.angle_alpha   90.00
_cell.angle_beta   90.00
_cell.angle_gamma   90.00
#
_symmetry.space_group_name_H-M   'P 1'
#
loop_
_entity.id
_entity.type
_entity.pdbx_description
1 polymer ?
#
loop_
_entity_poly.entity_id
_entity_poly.type
_entity_poly.pdbx_seq_one_letter_code
_entity_poly.pdbx_strand_id
1 'polypeptide(L)'
;MLIMFLTTGGFSLWLSRYRPLKAQTSIDLVQLNSMPDKSKTFTKFLNLAQEQAQKNPYKDKKHPPFLYWGLTHNSFYQLEIPNYPNRLRVKPQGENQLSVFESDKNFADYPARGVIPEIHAKELKFLHEDIKEACICLAQFQAGKLVTKWLGRNALNDGEFWSGTKIIPLTYILHASNQNNPVANPQQYTIQGLTEQKTEVNLPFDKIAQDIVSYQNDHLENEQYSSNSLTGMLKRFVPQEKLEAWFKDITGNQNLTFRGRYGENPLTDQPQLIDSSTEKVILCADPKLPNFCDCNSVSAYDLTRMISLIGWHQYLAKEAQIEGIKAESLDILLKALGNDPARLTDLAIEELGMQDQLKNVVILSKLGNGVTSIRQRTEAVYVALIQGIDTRTQPAKQIMLSMALRGGLALENRVNDQGEKNPEVLERERIELDARMATEVTEILGRSLNYALDFS
;
A
#
# COMPACT_ATOMS: atom_id res chain seq x y z
N MET A 1 60.77 19.42 40.72
CA MET A 1 60.51 19.71 42.14
C MET A 1 60.25 21.21 42.27
N LEU A 2 59.00 21.64 42.22
CA LEU A 2 58.57 22.89 42.85
C LEU A 2 57.04 22.87 43.00
N ILE A 3 56.61 23.03 44.24
CA ILE A 3 55.23 23.09 44.73
C ILE A 3 54.86 24.57 44.89
N MET A 4 53.60 24.89 44.55
CA MET A 4 52.61 25.88 45.07
C MET A 4 53.11 27.12 45.86
N PHE A 5 52.49 28.32 45.81
CA PHE A 5 51.05 28.62 46.00
C PHE A 5 50.75 30.13 45.78
N LEU A 6 49.47 30.43 45.45
CA LEU A 6 48.64 31.63 45.78
C LEU A 6 48.92 32.97 45.03
N THR A 7 47.96 33.83 44.61
CA THR A 7 46.58 34.13 45.06
C THR A 7 45.77 34.97 44.04
N THR A 8 44.43 34.71 44.00
CA THR A 8 43.24 35.61 43.98
C THR A 8 42.80 36.50 42.80
N GLY A 9 41.53 36.26 42.39
CA GLY A 9 40.50 37.27 42.06
C GLY A 9 40.09 37.32 40.57
N GLY A 10 38.83 37.18 40.14
CA GLY A 10 37.55 36.91 40.77
C GLY A 10 36.51 36.63 39.65
N PHE A 11 35.59 35.70 39.87
CA PHE A 11 34.53 35.32 38.93
C PHE A 11 33.23 35.10 39.70
N SER A 12 32.20 35.88 39.39
CA SER A 12 30.79 35.77 39.80
C SER A 12 30.06 36.96 39.15
N LEU A 13 28.89 36.94 38.52
CA LEU A 13 27.69 36.11 38.56
C LEU A 13 27.02 36.16 37.17
N TRP A 14 26.45 35.06 36.69
CA TRP A 14 25.11 35.08 36.09
C TRP A 14 24.52 33.67 36.15
N LEU A 15 23.57 33.48 37.07
CA LEU A 15 22.78 32.27 37.23
C LEU A 15 21.30 32.62 37.17
N SER A 16 20.55 31.65 36.65
CA SER A 16 19.09 31.50 36.66
C SER A 16 18.30 32.16 35.53
N ARG A 17 17.93 31.32 34.55
CA ARG A 17 16.54 31.10 34.11
C ARG A 17 16.47 29.87 33.19
N TYR A 18 16.75 28.69 33.75
CA TYR A 18 16.28 27.45 33.15
C TYR A 18 14.90 27.16 33.74
N ARG A 19 13.85 27.36 32.94
CA ARG A 19 12.55 26.72 33.18
C ARG A 19 12.66 25.29 32.66
N PRO A 20 12.30 24.26 33.45
CA PRO A 20 12.13 22.93 32.89
C PRO A 20 10.94 22.97 31.92
N LEU A 21 11.17 22.52 30.69
CA LEU A 21 10.09 22.14 29.78
C LEU A 21 9.23 21.11 30.52
N LYS A 22 7.97 21.46 30.79
CA LYS A 22 6.98 20.48 31.25
C LYS A 22 6.92 19.40 30.18
N ALA A 23 7.09 18.14 30.58
CA ALA A 23 6.79 17.00 29.74
C ALA A 23 5.34 17.16 29.22
N GLN A 24 5.22 17.42 27.92
CA GLN A 24 3.94 17.46 27.24
C GLN A 24 3.50 16.00 27.11
N THR A 25 2.41 15.67 27.80
CA THR A 25 1.77 14.36 27.77
C THR A 25 1.43 13.99 26.33
N SER A 26 1.85 12.80 25.91
CA SER A 26 1.57 12.18 24.61
C SER A 26 0.11 12.35 24.21
N ILE A 27 -0.14 12.98 23.07
CA ILE A 27 -1.46 13.09 22.46
C ILE A 27 -1.69 11.80 21.64
N ASP A 28 -2.74 11.05 21.95
CA ASP A 28 -3.21 9.91 21.15
C ASP A 28 -3.90 10.42 19.86
N LEU A 29 -3.81 9.67 18.75
CA LEU A 29 -4.56 9.99 17.50
C LEU A 29 -6.08 10.07 17.73
N VAL A 30 -6.56 9.42 18.80
CA VAL A 30 -7.95 9.47 19.28
C VAL A 30 -8.35 10.88 19.77
N GLN A 31 -7.43 11.73 20.20
CA GLN A 31 -7.72 13.06 20.76
C GLN A 31 -7.66 14.21 19.75
N LEU A 32 -7.42 13.94 18.46
CA LEU A 32 -7.35 14.98 17.44
C LEU A 32 -8.72 15.38 16.90
N ASN A 33 -8.86 16.68 16.65
CA ASN A 33 -9.97 17.30 15.94
C ASN A 33 -10.25 16.50 14.65
N SER A 34 -11.39 15.81 14.62
CA SER A 34 -11.93 15.19 13.41
C SER A 34 -12.00 16.20 12.28
N MET A 35 -12.02 15.75 11.01
CA MET A 35 -12.44 16.66 9.95
C MET A 35 -13.76 17.34 10.36
N PRO A 36 -13.92 18.67 10.11
CA PRO A 36 -15.04 19.44 10.64
C PRO A 36 -16.42 18.87 10.32
N ASP A 37 -16.56 17.99 9.32
CA ASP A 37 -17.77 17.21 9.10
C ASP A 37 -17.55 15.96 8.21
N LYS A 38 -17.20 14.82 8.82
CA LYS A 38 -17.05 13.53 8.12
C LYS A 38 -18.32 13.10 7.36
N SER A 39 -19.50 13.48 7.87
CA SER A 39 -20.78 13.16 7.23
C SER A 39 -20.99 13.96 5.95
N LYS A 40 -20.61 15.24 5.96
CA LYS A 40 -20.60 16.09 4.77
C LYS A 40 -19.63 15.60 3.70
N THR A 41 -18.41 15.21 4.08
CA THR A 41 -17.44 14.62 3.13
C THR A 41 -17.99 13.34 2.51
N PHE A 42 -18.59 12.45 3.32
CA PHE A 42 -19.25 11.25 2.79
C PHE A 42 -20.38 11.58 1.82
N THR A 43 -21.27 12.51 2.17
CA THR A 43 -22.40 12.92 1.32
C THR A 43 -21.89 13.50 -0.01
N LYS A 44 -20.83 14.31 0.03
CA LYS A 44 -20.18 14.86 -1.17
C LYS A 44 -19.65 13.74 -2.07
N PHE A 45 -18.87 12.82 -1.52
CA PHE A 45 -18.30 11.70 -2.26
C PHE A 45 -19.36 10.73 -2.76
N LEU A 46 -20.45 10.52 -2.01
CA LEU A 46 -21.57 9.69 -2.45
C LEU A 46 -22.24 10.26 -3.70
N ASN A 47 -22.57 11.56 -3.68
CA ASN A 47 -23.16 12.24 -4.84
C ASN A 47 -22.22 12.18 -6.06
N LEU A 48 -20.93 12.46 -5.85
CA LEU A 48 -19.93 12.40 -6.92
C LEU A 48 -19.79 10.97 -7.48
N ALA A 49 -19.77 9.94 -6.63
CA ALA A 49 -19.71 8.55 -7.07
C ALA A 49 -20.96 8.16 -7.89
N GLN A 50 -22.16 8.61 -7.47
CA GLN A 50 -23.40 8.39 -8.22
C GLN A 50 -23.37 9.04 -9.61
N GLU A 51 -22.93 10.30 -9.70
CA GLU A 51 -22.78 10.99 -10.98
C GLU A 51 -21.80 10.27 -11.92
N GLN A 52 -20.70 9.76 -11.36
CA GLN A 52 -19.65 9.10 -12.13
C GLN A 52 -20.07 7.69 -12.56
N ALA A 53 -20.81 6.97 -11.73
CA ALA A 53 -21.41 5.68 -12.11
C ALA A 53 -22.36 5.83 -13.31
N GLN A 54 -23.07 6.95 -13.45
CA GLN A 54 -23.93 7.24 -14.60
C GLN A 54 -23.14 7.57 -15.88
N LYS A 55 -21.97 8.20 -15.73
CA LYS A 55 -21.07 8.61 -16.83
C LYS A 55 -20.06 7.54 -17.23
N ASN A 56 -20.01 6.43 -16.49
CA ASN A 56 -18.93 5.46 -16.57
C ASN A 56 -18.80 4.91 -18.01
N PRO A 57 -17.65 5.10 -18.68
CA PRO A 57 -17.43 4.63 -20.05
C PRO A 57 -17.27 3.11 -20.16
N TYR A 58 -17.10 2.39 -19.04
CA TYR A 58 -16.97 0.94 -19.05
C TYR A 58 -18.31 0.25 -19.31
N LYS A 59 -18.32 -0.68 -20.27
CA LYS A 59 -19.53 -1.41 -20.71
C LYS A 59 -20.14 -2.24 -19.58
N ASP A 60 -19.35 -2.67 -18.61
CA ASP A 60 -19.82 -3.26 -17.38
C ASP A 60 -19.85 -2.21 -16.27
N LYS A 61 -21.05 -1.77 -15.89
CA LYS A 61 -21.30 -0.83 -14.78
C LYS A 61 -20.93 -1.39 -13.39
N LYS A 62 -19.93 -2.27 -13.29
CA LYS A 62 -19.56 -3.06 -12.12
C LYS A 62 -18.32 -2.51 -11.38
N HIS A 63 -17.66 -1.48 -11.92
CA HIS A 63 -16.43 -0.92 -11.35
C HIS A 63 -16.70 0.26 -10.40
N PRO A 64 -16.29 0.19 -9.11
CA PRO A 64 -16.32 1.30 -8.15
C PRO A 64 -15.73 2.61 -8.75
N PRO A 65 -16.46 3.75 -8.79
CA PRO A 65 -16.00 4.92 -9.52
C PRO A 65 -14.65 5.49 -9.04
N PHE A 66 -14.41 5.49 -7.73
CA PHE A 66 -13.19 6.02 -7.11
C PHE A 66 -12.05 5.02 -7.05
N LEU A 67 -12.29 3.72 -6.81
CA LEU A 67 -11.20 2.74 -6.96
C LEU A 67 -10.69 2.66 -8.40
N TYR A 68 -11.49 3.02 -9.40
CA TYR A 68 -11.08 3.07 -10.80
C TYR A 68 -10.91 4.50 -11.34
N TRP A 69 -10.79 5.48 -10.44
CA TRP A 69 -10.72 6.91 -10.79
C TRP A 69 -9.63 7.23 -11.81
N GLY A 70 -8.43 6.65 -11.60
CA GLY A 70 -7.24 6.91 -12.40
C GLY A 70 -7.30 6.40 -13.84
N LEU A 71 -8.33 5.64 -14.21
CA LEU A 71 -8.56 5.26 -15.61
C LEU A 71 -9.37 6.29 -16.41
N THR A 72 -10.14 7.13 -15.72
CA THR A 72 -11.04 8.11 -16.33
C THR A 72 -10.64 9.56 -16.04
N HIS A 73 -9.77 9.77 -15.04
CA HIS A 73 -9.32 11.08 -14.60
C HIS A 73 -7.80 11.09 -14.50
N ASN A 74 -7.19 12.13 -15.05
CA ASN A 74 -5.76 12.38 -14.91
C ASN A 74 -5.51 13.18 -13.64
N SER A 75 -4.59 12.72 -12.78
CA SER A 75 -4.11 13.49 -11.64
C SER A 75 -2.71 14.04 -11.89
N PHE A 76 -2.38 15.19 -11.27
CA PHE A 76 -1.02 15.74 -11.32
C PHE A 76 0.03 14.71 -10.85
N TYR A 77 -0.30 13.92 -9.83
CA TYR A 77 0.61 12.91 -9.28
C TYR A 77 0.85 11.73 -10.23
N GLN A 78 -0.08 11.42 -11.14
CA GLN A 78 0.17 10.40 -12.17
C GLN A 78 1.28 10.81 -13.13
N LEU A 79 1.37 12.09 -13.50
CA LEU A 79 2.47 12.60 -14.34
C LEU A 79 3.85 12.48 -13.67
N GLU A 80 3.86 12.35 -12.33
CA GLU A 80 5.06 12.28 -11.52
C GLU A 80 5.53 10.85 -11.23
N ILE A 81 4.80 9.82 -11.66
CA ILE A 81 5.15 8.41 -11.45
C ILE A 81 6.60 8.07 -11.90
N PRO A 82 7.11 8.57 -13.05
CA PRO A 82 8.50 8.31 -13.44
C PRO A 82 9.53 8.76 -12.40
N ASN A 83 9.20 9.76 -11.57
CA ASN A 83 10.06 10.32 -10.53
C ASN A 83 9.96 9.57 -9.18
N TYR A 84 8.98 8.67 -8.99
CA TYR A 84 8.75 7.98 -7.72
C TYR A 84 9.97 7.22 -7.19
N PRO A 85 10.70 6.42 -7.99
CA PRO A 85 11.91 5.74 -7.50
C PRO A 85 12.95 6.71 -6.94
N ASN A 86 13.18 7.84 -7.62
CA ASN A 86 14.14 8.84 -7.18
C ASN A 86 13.68 9.54 -5.88
N ARG A 87 12.39 9.86 -5.77
CA ARG A 87 11.83 10.47 -4.55
C ARG A 87 11.91 9.55 -3.34
N LEU A 88 11.64 8.26 -3.53
CA LEU A 88 11.79 7.25 -2.48
C LEU A 88 13.25 6.97 -2.14
N ARG A 89 14.21 7.34 -3.01
CA ARG A 89 15.65 7.24 -2.74
C ARG A 89 16.18 8.36 -1.85
N VAL A 90 15.63 9.56 -1.98
CA VAL A 90 16.11 10.73 -1.22
C VAL A 90 15.80 10.54 0.25
N LYS A 91 16.82 10.24 1.05
CA LYS A 91 16.68 10.31 2.51
C LYS A 91 16.34 11.77 2.88
N PRO A 92 15.35 12.01 3.74
CA PRO A 92 15.09 13.34 4.30
C PRO A 92 16.40 13.93 4.82
N GLN A 93 16.80 15.07 4.27
CA GLN A 93 18.11 15.64 4.59
C GLN A 93 18.06 16.33 5.96
N GLY A 94 18.72 15.70 6.94
CA GLY A 94 19.21 16.33 8.16
C GLY A 94 18.15 16.88 9.12
N GLU A 95 18.62 17.43 10.24
CA GLU A 95 17.89 17.91 11.41
C GLU A 95 16.79 18.98 11.13
N ASN A 96 16.65 19.42 9.88
CA ASN A 96 15.72 20.47 9.44
C ASN A 96 14.43 19.94 8.78
N GLN A 97 14.20 18.64 8.68
CA GLN A 97 12.90 18.08 8.30
C GLN A 97 12.33 17.29 9.47
N LEU A 98 11.33 17.88 10.12
CA LEU A 98 10.61 17.23 11.20
C LEU A 98 9.58 16.26 10.62
N SER A 99 9.28 15.19 11.32
CA SER A 99 8.12 14.36 11.00
C SER A 99 6.83 15.15 11.21
N VAL A 100 5.77 14.87 10.44
CA VAL A 100 4.43 15.33 10.81
C VAL A 100 3.97 14.69 12.11
N PHE A 101 4.44 13.50 12.43
CA PHE A 101 4.09 12.77 13.65
C PHE A 101 5.00 13.19 14.81
N GLU A 102 4.40 13.43 15.97
CA GLU A 102 5.19 13.58 17.19
C GLU A 102 5.75 12.23 17.63
N SER A 103 7.04 12.21 17.97
CA SER A 103 7.65 11.00 18.53
C SER A 103 7.08 10.73 19.91
N ASP A 104 6.40 9.59 20.07
CA ASP A 104 5.96 9.06 21.35
C ASP A 104 6.68 7.73 21.66
N LYS A 105 6.34 7.12 22.79
CA LYS A 105 6.88 5.81 23.22
C LYS A 105 6.43 4.63 22.35
N ASN A 106 5.48 4.85 21.43
CA ASN A 106 4.88 3.83 20.59
C ASN A 106 5.59 3.73 19.22
N PHE A 107 6.50 4.66 18.91
CA PHE A 107 7.43 4.50 17.80
C PHE A 107 8.57 3.55 18.21
N ALA A 108 8.76 2.51 17.41
CA ALA A 108 9.83 1.53 17.57
C ALA A 108 10.56 1.30 16.24
N ASP A 109 11.73 0.68 16.27
CA ASP A 109 12.43 0.26 15.05
C ASP A 109 11.49 -0.55 14.14
N TYR A 110 11.59 -0.34 12.83
CA TYR A 110 10.82 -1.11 11.86
C TYR A 110 11.05 -2.62 12.09
N PRO A 111 9.99 -3.46 12.20
CA PRO A 111 10.17 -4.82 12.71
C PRO A 111 10.98 -5.67 11.72
N ALA A 112 11.77 -6.60 12.24
CA ALA A 112 12.51 -7.57 11.45
C ALA A 112 11.56 -8.48 10.63
N ARG A 113 12.09 -9.19 9.63
CA ARG A 113 11.35 -10.25 8.95
C ARG A 113 10.85 -11.27 9.98
N GLY A 114 9.64 -11.78 9.76
CA GLY A 114 9.02 -12.79 10.61
C GLY A 114 8.47 -12.28 11.93
N VAL A 115 8.62 -10.99 12.22
CA VAL A 115 8.18 -10.37 13.49
C VAL A 115 6.98 -9.47 13.24
N ILE A 116 5.88 -9.78 13.93
CA ILE A 116 4.71 -8.89 14.00
C ILE A 116 4.99 -7.81 15.07
N PRO A 117 4.91 -6.52 14.75
CA PRO A 117 5.08 -5.45 15.73
C PRO A 117 3.90 -5.38 16.71
N GLU A 118 4.04 -4.58 17.76
CA GLU A 118 2.88 -4.15 18.53
C GLU A 118 1.94 -3.32 17.63
N ILE A 119 0.68 -3.75 17.51
CA ILE A 119 -0.35 -3.05 16.74
C ILE A 119 -1.39 -2.47 17.70
N HIS A 120 -1.52 -1.16 17.73
CA HIS A 120 -2.45 -0.45 18.60
C HIS A 120 -3.89 -0.55 18.07
N ALA A 121 -4.59 -1.61 18.48
CA ALA A 121 -5.91 -1.99 17.97
C ALA A 121 -7.09 -1.03 18.28
N LYS A 122 -6.87 0.01 19.11
CA LYS A 122 -7.91 0.97 19.52
C LYS A 122 -7.80 2.32 18.81
N GLU A 123 -6.68 2.58 18.13
CA GLU A 123 -6.37 3.89 17.53
C GLU A 123 -7.21 4.16 16.26
N LEU A 124 -7.71 3.11 15.60
CA LEU A 124 -8.55 3.23 14.39
C LEU A 124 -10.05 3.12 14.67
N LYS A 125 -10.50 3.42 15.90
CA LYS A 125 -11.93 3.42 16.26
C LYS A 125 -12.75 4.51 15.56
N PHE A 126 -12.11 5.58 15.09
CA PHE A 126 -12.77 6.67 14.36
C PHE A 126 -13.22 6.26 12.95
N LEU A 127 -12.69 5.17 12.39
CA LEU A 127 -13.11 4.69 11.08
C LEU A 127 -14.58 4.25 11.10
N HIS A 128 -15.33 4.45 10.02
CA HIS A 128 -16.72 3.98 9.96
C HIS A 128 -16.78 2.46 10.11
N GLU A 129 -17.87 1.93 10.66
CA GLU A 129 -18.02 0.49 10.91
C GLU A 129 -17.99 -0.37 9.64
N ASP A 130 -18.22 0.23 8.47
CA ASP A 130 -18.08 -0.44 7.17
C ASP A 130 -16.63 -0.79 6.85
N ILE A 131 -15.65 -0.11 7.45
CA ILE A 131 -14.24 -0.54 7.41
C ILE A 131 -14.07 -1.64 8.44
N LYS A 132 -14.05 -2.88 7.96
CA LYS A 132 -14.06 -4.09 8.77
C LYS A 132 -12.65 -4.42 9.28
N GLU A 133 -11.65 -4.24 8.43
CA GLU A 133 -10.23 -4.42 8.76
C GLU A 133 -9.44 -3.22 8.26
N ALA A 134 -8.52 -2.76 9.09
CA ALA A 134 -7.58 -1.71 8.75
C ALA A 134 -6.26 -1.92 9.48
N CYS A 135 -5.17 -1.64 8.79
CA CYS A 135 -3.87 -1.47 9.40
C CYS A 135 -3.21 -0.23 8.79
N ILE A 136 -2.56 0.58 9.63
CA ILE A 136 -1.82 1.77 9.22
C ILE A 136 -0.45 1.71 9.87
N CYS A 137 0.61 1.91 9.10
CA CYS A 137 1.97 2.08 9.59
C CYS A 137 2.39 3.52 9.36
N LEU A 138 2.61 4.26 10.44
CA LEU A 138 3.19 5.60 10.41
C LEU A 138 4.70 5.47 10.54
N ALA A 139 5.47 6.18 9.73
CA ALA A 139 6.92 6.13 9.76
C ALA A 139 7.55 7.51 9.93
N GLN A 140 8.73 7.53 10.55
CA GLN A 140 9.55 8.72 10.65
C GLN A 140 11.02 8.35 10.83
N PHE A 141 11.91 9.31 10.61
CA PHE A 141 13.33 9.14 10.90
C PHE A 141 13.68 9.66 12.30
N GLN A 142 14.29 8.80 13.12
CA GLN A 142 14.84 9.16 14.43
C GLN A 142 16.29 8.70 14.49
N ALA A 143 17.21 9.63 14.81
CA ALA A 143 18.66 9.37 14.83
C ALA A 143 19.16 8.66 13.56
N GLY A 144 18.59 9.02 12.40
CA GLY A 144 18.95 8.46 11.09
C GLY A 144 18.38 7.07 10.80
N LYS A 145 17.59 6.46 11.69
CA LYS A 145 16.90 5.18 11.48
C LYS A 145 15.41 5.40 11.22
N LEU A 146 14.80 4.51 10.43
CA LEU A 146 13.35 4.49 10.25
C LEU A 146 12.70 3.82 11.47
N VAL A 147 11.89 4.59 12.19
CA VAL A 147 11.03 4.07 13.28
C VAL A 147 9.57 4.16 12.85
N THR A 148 8.75 3.28 13.39
CA THR A 148 7.34 3.12 12.99
C THR A 148 6.41 2.93 14.17
N LYS A 149 5.15 3.34 13.97
CA LYS A 149 4.01 3.09 14.85
C LYS A 149 2.93 2.38 14.04
N TRP A 150 2.40 1.27 14.56
CA TRP A 150 1.41 0.44 13.86
C TRP A 150 0.04 0.55 14.53
N LEU A 151 -0.98 0.89 13.76
CA LEU A 151 -2.34 1.12 14.22
C LEU A 151 -3.26 0.11 13.56
N GLY A 152 -4.25 -0.39 14.31
CA GLY A 152 -5.09 -1.46 13.80
C GLY A 152 -6.57 -1.31 14.12
N ARG A 153 -7.37 -1.90 13.24
CA ARG A 153 -8.73 -2.39 13.50
C ARG A 153 -8.79 -3.79 12.90
N ASN A 154 -8.94 -4.82 13.72
CA ASN A 154 -8.95 -6.21 13.25
C ASN A 154 -7.76 -6.50 12.30
N ALA A 155 -6.59 -5.90 12.59
CA ALA A 155 -5.49 -5.79 11.62
C ALA A 155 -4.89 -7.15 11.22
N LEU A 156 -4.99 -8.14 12.10
CA LEU A 156 -4.51 -9.52 11.91
C LEU A 156 -5.63 -10.51 11.58
N ASN A 157 -6.87 -10.04 11.36
CA ASN A 157 -7.93 -10.93 10.90
C ASN A 157 -7.71 -11.26 9.43
N ASP A 158 -7.49 -12.54 9.16
CA ASP A 158 -7.30 -13.02 7.80
C ASP A 158 -8.64 -13.04 7.03
N GLY A 159 -8.58 -12.64 5.77
CA GLY A 159 -9.71 -12.69 4.85
C GLY A 159 -9.28 -12.48 3.41
N GLU A 160 -10.24 -12.48 2.49
CA GLU A 160 -9.95 -12.21 1.10
C GLU A 160 -9.76 -10.71 0.89
N PHE A 161 -8.55 -10.32 0.47
CA PHE A 161 -8.21 -8.97 0.06
C PHE A 161 -8.19 -8.80 -1.47
N TRP A 162 -8.84 -9.72 -2.19
CA TRP A 162 -9.06 -9.67 -3.64
C TRP A 162 -7.75 -9.39 -4.41
N SER A 163 -7.80 -8.51 -5.40
CA SER A 163 -6.62 -8.12 -6.18
C SER A 163 -5.57 -7.31 -5.39
N GLY A 164 -5.87 -6.88 -4.16
CA GLY A 164 -4.91 -6.22 -3.29
C GLY A 164 -3.67 -7.08 -3.02
N THR A 165 -3.81 -8.41 -3.12
CA THR A 165 -2.71 -9.37 -2.89
C THR A 165 -1.81 -9.59 -4.11
N LYS A 166 -2.14 -9.03 -5.29
CA LYS A 166 -1.35 -9.25 -6.53
C LYS A 166 0.06 -8.65 -6.49
N ILE A 167 0.33 -7.74 -5.55
CA ILE A 167 1.66 -7.18 -5.28
C ILE A 167 2.66 -8.24 -4.78
N ILE A 168 2.17 -9.31 -4.17
CA ILE A 168 2.97 -10.35 -3.51
C ILE A 168 3.76 -11.18 -4.55
N PRO A 169 3.13 -11.84 -5.55
CA PRO A 169 3.87 -12.61 -6.54
C PRO A 169 4.81 -11.72 -7.38
N LEU A 170 4.43 -10.48 -7.69
CA LEU A 170 5.32 -9.52 -8.35
C LEU A 170 6.63 -9.29 -7.56
N THR A 171 6.50 -9.06 -6.26
CA THR A 171 7.64 -8.89 -5.34
C THR A 171 8.46 -10.16 -5.22
N TYR A 172 7.80 -11.33 -5.18
CA TYR A 172 8.48 -12.62 -5.13
C TYR A 172 9.35 -12.86 -6.37
N ILE A 173 8.89 -12.50 -7.57
CA ILE A 173 9.69 -12.66 -8.80
C ILE A 173 10.97 -11.85 -8.72
N LEU A 174 10.94 -10.61 -8.22
CA LEU A 174 12.16 -9.82 -8.01
C LEU A 174 13.09 -10.45 -6.99
N HIS A 175 12.55 -10.96 -5.88
CA HIS A 175 13.33 -11.69 -4.88
C HIS A 175 14.02 -12.92 -5.48
N ALA A 176 13.26 -13.82 -6.12
CA ALA A 176 13.77 -15.08 -6.65
C ALA A 176 14.72 -14.87 -7.83
N SER A 177 14.43 -13.92 -8.72
CA SER A 177 15.29 -13.61 -9.86
C SER A 177 16.62 -13.01 -9.44
N ASN A 178 16.64 -12.09 -8.46
CA ASN A 178 17.89 -11.52 -7.96
C ASN A 178 18.77 -12.56 -7.24
N GLN A 179 18.18 -13.56 -6.58
CA GLN A 179 18.93 -14.66 -5.98
C GLN A 179 19.59 -15.55 -7.05
N ASN A 180 18.90 -15.82 -8.16
CA ASN A 180 19.40 -16.67 -9.24
C ASN A 180 20.29 -15.93 -10.26
N ASN A 181 20.16 -14.61 -10.36
CA ASN A 181 20.96 -13.76 -11.23
C ASN A 181 21.27 -12.40 -10.60
N PRO A 182 22.22 -12.33 -9.65
CA PRO A 182 22.49 -11.12 -8.87
C PRO A 182 23.01 -9.94 -9.68
N VAL A 183 23.43 -10.10 -10.93
CA VAL A 183 23.95 -9.00 -11.77
C VAL A 183 22.94 -8.50 -12.80
N ALA A 184 21.84 -9.22 -13.01
CA ALA A 184 20.90 -8.88 -14.05
C ALA A 184 19.98 -7.72 -13.68
N ASN A 185 19.47 -7.09 -14.73
CA ASN A 185 18.64 -5.91 -14.67
C ASN A 185 17.18 -6.32 -14.94
N PRO A 186 16.26 -6.27 -13.95
CA PRO A 186 14.88 -6.70 -14.15
C PRO A 186 14.13 -6.00 -15.29
N GLN A 187 14.60 -4.82 -15.71
CA GLN A 187 14.10 -4.05 -16.83
C GLN A 187 14.38 -4.73 -18.19
N GLN A 188 15.23 -5.76 -18.21
CA GLN A 188 15.55 -6.58 -19.38
C GLN A 188 14.88 -7.96 -19.32
N TYR A 189 14.06 -8.21 -18.30
CA TYR A 189 13.39 -9.50 -18.16
C TYR A 189 12.18 -9.60 -19.09
N THR A 190 12.05 -10.76 -19.70
CA THR A 190 10.90 -11.13 -20.53
C THR A 190 10.35 -12.46 -20.04
N ILE A 191 9.03 -12.61 -20.03
CA ILE A 191 8.36 -13.87 -19.76
C ILE A 191 7.96 -14.51 -21.09
N GLN A 192 8.43 -15.74 -21.29
CA GLN A 192 8.11 -16.56 -22.45
C GLN A 192 7.30 -17.79 -22.07
N GLY A 193 6.51 -18.30 -23.00
CA GLY A 193 5.75 -19.53 -22.83
C GLY A 193 4.76 -19.76 -23.96
N LEU A 194 3.85 -20.70 -23.75
CA LEU A 194 2.76 -21.01 -24.67
C LEU A 194 1.41 -20.89 -23.95
N THR A 195 0.44 -20.26 -24.60
CA THR A 195 -0.96 -20.28 -24.14
C THR A 195 -1.57 -21.67 -24.29
N GLU A 196 -2.77 -21.89 -23.73
CA GLU A 196 -3.54 -23.12 -23.94
C GLU A 196 -3.78 -23.41 -25.44
N GLN A 197 -3.96 -22.36 -26.25
CA GLN A 197 -4.13 -22.43 -27.70
C GLN A 197 -2.80 -22.56 -28.46
N LYS A 198 -1.68 -22.82 -27.75
CA LYS A 198 -0.33 -22.95 -28.31
C LYS A 198 0.17 -21.72 -29.06
N THR A 199 -0.29 -20.53 -28.66
CA THR A 199 0.25 -19.27 -29.15
C THR A 199 1.46 -18.87 -28.29
N GLU A 200 2.51 -18.39 -28.93
CA GLU A 200 3.70 -17.90 -28.24
C GLU A 200 3.38 -16.65 -27.41
N VAL A 201 3.84 -16.66 -26.16
CA VAL A 201 3.83 -15.51 -25.25
C VAL A 201 5.26 -15.00 -25.16
N ASN A 202 5.44 -13.70 -25.34
CA ASN A 202 6.74 -13.03 -25.17
C ASN A 202 6.48 -11.61 -24.65
N LEU A 203 6.44 -11.45 -23.32
CA LEU A 203 6.00 -10.21 -22.67
C LEU A 203 7.07 -9.64 -21.73
N PRO A 204 7.47 -8.37 -21.89
CA PRO A 204 8.37 -7.70 -20.94
C PRO A 204 7.81 -7.72 -19.52
N PHE A 205 8.66 -7.98 -18.53
CA PHE A 205 8.24 -8.10 -17.13
C PHE A 205 7.67 -6.79 -16.56
N ASP A 206 8.20 -5.64 -16.98
CA ASP A 206 7.71 -4.33 -16.58
C ASP A 206 6.29 -4.05 -17.10
N LYS A 207 6.00 -4.45 -18.33
CA LYS A 207 4.66 -4.41 -18.91
C LYS A 207 3.69 -5.31 -18.14
N ILE A 208 4.11 -6.54 -17.80
CA ILE A 208 3.29 -7.45 -16.97
C ILE A 208 3.00 -6.83 -15.59
N ALA A 209 4.01 -6.25 -14.94
CA ALA A 209 3.83 -5.57 -13.66
C ALA A 209 2.84 -4.39 -13.78
N GLN A 210 2.97 -3.58 -14.83
CA GLN A 210 2.05 -2.50 -15.10
C GLN A 210 0.62 -3.01 -15.35
N ASP A 211 0.43 -4.04 -16.17
CA ASP A 211 -0.91 -4.53 -16.56
C ASP A 211 -1.64 -5.24 -15.42
N ILE A 212 -0.90 -5.93 -14.53
CA ILE A 212 -1.45 -6.50 -13.29
C ILE A 212 -2.02 -5.41 -12.37
N VAL A 213 -1.46 -4.20 -12.42
CA VAL A 213 -1.72 -3.15 -11.44
C VAL A 213 -2.65 -2.06 -12.00
N SER A 214 -2.49 -1.66 -13.26
CA SER A 214 -3.20 -0.52 -13.85
C SER A 214 -4.61 -0.88 -14.31
N TYR A 215 -4.88 -2.14 -14.64
CA TYR A 215 -6.12 -2.61 -15.28
C TYR A 215 -6.46 -1.94 -16.62
N GLN A 216 -5.57 -1.11 -17.19
CA GLN A 216 -5.85 -0.43 -18.46
C GLN A 216 -6.23 -1.40 -19.59
N ASN A 217 -5.61 -2.57 -19.52
CA ASN A 217 -5.73 -3.66 -20.46
C ASN A 217 -7.04 -4.46 -20.27
N ASP A 218 -7.45 -4.75 -19.02
CA ASP A 218 -8.65 -5.54 -18.65
C ASP A 218 -9.98 -5.03 -19.28
N HIS A 219 -9.98 -3.87 -19.94
CA HIS A 219 -11.12 -3.22 -20.59
C HIS A 219 -11.11 -3.26 -22.14
N LEU A 220 -10.09 -3.84 -22.78
CA LEU A 220 -9.99 -3.93 -24.24
C LEU A 220 -10.68 -5.20 -24.78
N GLU A 221 -11.58 -5.05 -25.77
CA GLU A 221 -12.43 -6.14 -26.28
C GLU A 221 -11.69 -7.33 -26.92
N ASN A 222 -10.41 -7.16 -27.28
CA ASN A 222 -9.60 -8.14 -28.01
C ASN A 222 -8.37 -8.63 -27.24
N GLU A 223 -8.39 -8.53 -25.92
CA GLU A 223 -7.23 -8.90 -25.13
C GLU A 223 -7.02 -10.39 -24.94
N GLN A 224 -5.74 -10.78 -24.93
CA GLN A 224 -5.30 -12.16 -24.79
C GLN A 224 -5.14 -12.58 -23.32
N TYR A 225 -5.21 -11.64 -22.36
CA TYR A 225 -4.99 -11.90 -20.94
C TYR A 225 -5.69 -10.85 -20.05
N SER A 226 -5.73 -11.12 -18.74
CA SER A 226 -6.26 -10.24 -17.70
C SER A 226 -5.22 -10.07 -16.59
N SER A 227 -5.41 -9.09 -15.72
CA SER A 227 -4.62 -8.97 -14.50
C SER A 227 -4.66 -10.23 -13.61
N ASN A 228 -5.77 -10.99 -13.62
CA ASN A 228 -5.89 -12.26 -12.90
C ASN A 228 -5.04 -13.35 -13.55
N SER A 229 -5.14 -13.54 -14.87
CA SER A 229 -4.40 -14.59 -15.58
C SER A 229 -2.88 -14.32 -15.59
N LEU A 230 -2.46 -13.07 -15.70
CA LEU A 230 -1.07 -12.67 -15.52
C LEU A 230 -0.55 -12.98 -14.11
N THR A 231 -1.33 -12.66 -13.07
CA THR A 231 -0.91 -12.95 -11.69
C THR A 231 -0.89 -14.46 -11.42
N GLY A 232 -1.86 -15.20 -11.96
CA GLY A 232 -1.86 -16.67 -11.93
C GLY A 232 -0.59 -17.25 -12.55
N MET A 233 -0.16 -16.72 -13.70
CA MET A 233 1.10 -17.09 -14.35
C MET A 233 2.31 -16.78 -13.46
N LEU A 234 2.37 -15.62 -12.79
CA LEU A 234 3.49 -15.33 -11.88
C LEU A 234 3.57 -16.31 -10.70
N LYS A 235 2.41 -16.80 -10.21
CA LYS A 235 2.38 -17.86 -9.20
C LYS A 235 2.91 -19.22 -9.70
N ARG A 236 3.11 -19.41 -11.01
CA ARG A 236 3.68 -20.64 -11.56
C ARG A 236 5.19 -20.76 -11.40
N PHE A 237 5.93 -19.68 -11.14
CA PHE A 237 7.40 -19.74 -10.97
C PHE A 237 7.85 -20.38 -9.65
N VAL A 238 6.93 -20.77 -8.77
CA VAL A 238 7.23 -21.29 -7.44
C VAL A 238 6.12 -22.23 -6.96
N PRO A 239 6.45 -23.33 -6.25
CA PRO A 239 5.43 -24.12 -5.55
C PRO A 239 4.59 -23.26 -4.60
N GLN A 240 3.27 -23.47 -4.57
CA GLN A 240 2.34 -22.63 -3.80
C GLN A 240 2.71 -22.56 -2.32
N GLU A 241 3.13 -23.68 -1.73
CA GLU A 241 3.52 -23.75 -0.31
C GLU A 241 4.80 -22.97 -0.04
N LYS A 242 5.72 -22.90 -1.01
CA LYS A 242 6.95 -22.10 -0.87
C LYS A 242 6.66 -20.62 -0.97
N LEU A 243 5.76 -20.20 -1.87
CA LEU A 243 5.33 -18.79 -1.96
C LEU A 243 4.61 -18.35 -0.68
N GLU A 244 3.73 -19.19 -0.14
CA GLU A 244 3.06 -18.93 1.13
C GLU A 244 4.06 -18.87 2.29
N ALA A 245 4.98 -19.83 2.39
CA ALA A 245 6.01 -19.86 3.43
C ALA A 245 6.92 -18.63 3.37
N TRP A 246 7.31 -18.19 2.17
CA TRP A 246 8.04 -16.94 1.97
C TRP A 246 7.24 -15.72 2.46
N PHE A 247 5.93 -15.67 2.18
CA PHE A 247 5.12 -14.57 2.64
C PHE A 247 4.96 -14.55 4.17
N LYS A 248 4.81 -15.74 4.79
CA LYS A 248 4.83 -15.92 6.25
C LYS A 248 6.15 -15.50 6.88
N ASP A 249 7.28 -15.81 6.23
CA ASP A 249 8.61 -15.37 6.68
C ASP A 249 8.76 -13.84 6.63
N ILE A 250 8.18 -13.18 5.63
CA ILE A 250 8.28 -11.72 5.52
C ILE A 250 7.41 -10.99 6.55
N THR A 251 6.18 -11.46 6.77
CA THR A 251 5.22 -10.73 7.63
C THR A 251 5.21 -11.21 9.08
N GLY A 252 5.56 -12.48 9.32
CA GLY A 252 5.42 -13.14 10.62
C GLY A 252 4.04 -13.74 10.88
N ASN A 253 3.03 -13.44 10.05
CA ASN A 253 1.67 -13.98 10.23
C ASN A 253 1.59 -15.44 9.78
N GLN A 254 1.73 -16.37 10.71
CA GLN A 254 1.71 -17.81 10.41
C GLN A 254 0.32 -18.36 10.03
N ASN A 255 -0.74 -17.58 10.25
CA ASN A 255 -2.12 -18.01 10.00
C ASN A 255 -2.58 -17.76 8.55
N LEU A 256 -1.87 -16.90 7.80
CA LEU A 256 -2.25 -16.57 6.43
C LEU A 256 -2.26 -17.81 5.52
N THR A 257 -3.07 -17.76 4.47
CA THR A 257 -3.12 -18.77 3.40
C THR A 257 -3.02 -18.06 2.06
N PHE A 258 -2.08 -18.45 1.19
CA PHE A 258 -1.82 -17.72 -0.05
C PHE A 258 -1.68 -18.61 -1.29
N ARG A 259 -2.71 -19.42 -1.55
CA ARG A 259 -2.65 -20.50 -2.55
C ARG A 259 -3.65 -20.34 -3.69
N GLY A 260 -4.60 -19.42 -3.60
CA GLY A 260 -5.61 -19.18 -4.64
C GLY A 260 -5.06 -18.54 -5.94
N ARG A 261 -5.80 -18.75 -7.05
CA ARG A 261 -5.45 -18.31 -8.42
C ARG A 261 -6.23 -17.12 -8.98
N TYR A 262 -6.96 -16.38 -8.13
CA TYR A 262 -7.76 -15.24 -8.59
C TYR A 262 -8.88 -15.59 -9.57
N GLY A 263 -9.37 -16.83 -9.56
CA GLY A 263 -10.53 -17.26 -10.32
C GLY A 263 -10.33 -17.55 -11.82
N GLU A 264 -9.11 -17.39 -12.35
CA GLU A 264 -8.81 -17.58 -13.77
C GLU A 264 -7.61 -18.52 -14.00
N ASN A 265 -7.52 -19.13 -15.18
CA ASN A 265 -6.34 -19.88 -15.59
C ASN A 265 -5.17 -18.91 -15.85
N PRO A 266 -3.92 -19.33 -15.59
CA PRO A 266 -2.76 -18.51 -15.91
C PRO A 266 -2.64 -18.33 -17.44
N LEU A 267 -2.08 -17.20 -17.89
CA LEU A 267 -1.83 -16.96 -19.32
C LEU A 267 -0.98 -18.09 -19.96
N THR A 268 0.01 -18.58 -19.23
CA THR A 268 0.74 -19.81 -19.55
C THR A 268 1.03 -20.59 -18.27
N ASP A 269 0.92 -21.91 -18.34
CA ASP A 269 1.21 -22.82 -17.22
C ASP A 269 2.71 -23.13 -17.06
N GLN A 270 3.49 -22.86 -18.11
CA GLN A 270 4.92 -23.18 -18.21
C GLN A 270 5.75 -21.92 -18.54
N PRO A 271 5.62 -20.81 -17.78
CA PRO A 271 6.40 -19.62 -18.07
C PRO A 271 7.90 -19.84 -17.81
N GLN A 272 8.72 -19.12 -18.58
CA GLN A 272 10.14 -18.93 -18.36
C GLN A 272 10.43 -17.44 -18.24
N LEU A 273 11.16 -17.04 -17.19
CA LEU A 273 11.67 -15.69 -17.03
C LEU A 273 13.09 -15.67 -17.59
N ILE A 274 13.32 -14.85 -18.61
CA ILE A 274 14.57 -14.80 -19.35
C ILE A 274 15.15 -13.39 -19.26
N ASP A 275 16.47 -13.31 -19.07
CA ASP A 275 17.21 -12.06 -19.29
C ASP A 275 17.41 -11.87 -20.79
N SER A 276 16.69 -10.94 -21.40
CA SER A 276 16.71 -10.72 -22.85
C SER A 276 18.06 -10.22 -23.35
N SER A 277 18.92 -9.69 -22.47
CA SER A 277 20.26 -9.23 -22.84
C SER A 277 21.29 -10.34 -22.94
N THR A 278 21.06 -11.46 -22.23
CA THR A 278 21.98 -12.60 -22.16
C THR A 278 21.36 -13.91 -22.65
N GLU A 279 20.06 -13.90 -23.00
CA GLU A 279 19.23 -15.06 -23.33
C GLU A 279 19.20 -16.14 -22.25
N LYS A 280 19.63 -15.79 -21.02
CA LYS A 280 19.71 -16.73 -19.90
C LYS A 280 18.34 -16.89 -19.27
N VAL A 281 17.88 -18.14 -19.15
CA VAL A 281 16.73 -18.50 -18.32
C VAL A 281 17.08 -18.30 -16.84
N ILE A 282 16.29 -17.49 -16.14
CA ILE A 282 16.47 -17.11 -14.73
C ILE A 282 15.56 -17.94 -13.82
N LEU A 283 14.28 -18.04 -14.18
CA LEU A 283 13.27 -18.81 -13.47
C LEU A 283 12.47 -19.64 -14.47
N CYS A 284 12.08 -20.85 -14.06
CA CYS A 284 11.15 -21.70 -14.78
C CYS A 284 9.91 -21.93 -13.94
N ALA A 285 8.82 -22.32 -14.60
CA ALA A 285 7.64 -22.83 -13.94
C ALA A 285 7.95 -24.01 -13.00
N ASP A 286 7.20 -24.12 -11.91
CA ASP A 286 7.14 -25.33 -11.11
C ASP A 286 6.65 -26.48 -12.01
N PRO A 287 7.42 -27.58 -12.16
CA PRO A 287 7.01 -28.72 -12.97
C PRO A 287 5.70 -29.35 -12.47
N LYS A 288 5.32 -29.14 -11.20
CA LYS A 288 4.04 -29.59 -10.68
C LYS A 288 2.95 -28.57 -10.99
N LEU A 289 1.83 -29.08 -11.51
CA LEU A 289 0.63 -28.29 -11.60
C LEU A 289 0.13 -27.98 -10.18
N PRO A 290 -0.27 -26.73 -9.93
CA PRO A 290 -0.68 -26.27 -8.61
C PRO A 290 -2.10 -26.78 -8.31
N ASN A 291 -2.38 -27.03 -7.03
CA ASN A 291 -3.74 -27.31 -6.58
C ASN A 291 -4.40 -25.99 -6.18
N PHE A 292 -5.22 -25.44 -7.06
CA PHE A 292 -5.84 -24.12 -6.87
C PHE A 292 -7.20 -24.16 -6.16
N CYS A 293 -7.49 -25.22 -5.38
CA CYS A 293 -8.72 -25.30 -4.58
C CYS A 293 -8.75 -24.36 -3.37
N ASP A 294 -7.63 -23.73 -3.03
CA ASP A 294 -7.49 -22.87 -1.85
C ASP A 294 -7.76 -21.38 -2.14
N CYS A 295 -7.90 -20.59 -1.08
CA CYS A 295 -8.12 -19.15 -1.16
C CYS A 295 -6.83 -18.33 -1.00
N ASN A 296 -6.94 -17.01 -1.17
CA ASN A 296 -5.92 -16.03 -0.73
C ASN A 296 -6.49 -15.30 0.49
N SER A 297 -6.24 -15.85 1.68
CA SER A 297 -6.67 -15.31 2.97
C SER A 297 -5.47 -14.66 3.68
N VAL A 298 -5.46 -13.33 3.73
CA VAL A 298 -4.37 -12.53 4.31
C VAL A 298 -4.97 -11.44 5.17
N SER A 299 -4.17 -10.76 5.98
CA SER A 299 -4.64 -9.67 6.85
C SER A 299 -4.34 -8.27 6.29
N ALA A 300 -4.98 -7.25 6.85
CA ALA A 300 -4.66 -5.85 6.53
C ALA A 300 -3.20 -5.52 6.94
N TYR A 301 -2.72 -6.11 8.03
CA TYR A 301 -1.33 -6.01 8.44
C TYR A 301 -0.38 -6.55 7.37
N ASP A 302 -0.65 -7.73 6.81
CA ASP A 302 0.22 -8.35 5.82
C ASP A 302 0.41 -7.47 4.57
N LEU A 303 -0.65 -6.82 4.10
CA LEU A 303 -0.59 -5.91 2.94
C LEU A 303 0.05 -4.56 3.27
N THR A 304 -0.22 -4.02 4.47
CA THR A 304 0.43 -2.79 4.97
C THR A 304 1.94 -3.00 5.13
N ARG A 305 2.33 -4.19 5.62
CA ARG A 305 3.70 -4.66 5.73
C ARG A 305 4.34 -4.80 4.34
N MET A 306 3.68 -5.49 3.40
CA MET A 306 4.20 -5.69 2.06
C MET A 306 4.43 -4.36 1.32
N ILE A 307 3.46 -3.44 1.31
CA ILE A 307 3.61 -2.16 0.59
C ILE A 307 4.67 -1.25 1.25
N SER A 308 4.80 -1.27 2.58
CA SER A 308 5.86 -0.51 3.28
C SER A 308 7.24 -1.10 3.04
N LEU A 309 7.38 -2.44 2.99
CA LEU A 309 8.62 -3.09 2.60
C LEU A 309 9.05 -2.65 1.20
N ILE A 310 8.13 -2.62 0.24
CA ILE A 310 8.43 -2.17 -1.13
C ILE A 310 8.85 -0.69 -1.15
N GLY A 311 8.06 0.21 -0.56
CA GLY A 311 8.31 1.64 -0.67
C GLY A 311 9.48 2.15 0.17
N TRP A 312 9.77 1.53 1.32
CA TRP A 312 10.81 1.99 2.25
C TRP A 312 12.04 1.07 2.31
N HIS A 313 12.11 0.02 1.47
CA HIS A 313 13.13 -1.04 1.49
C HIS A 313 14.56 -0.55 1.81
N GLN A 314 15.00 0.48 1.10
CA GLN A 314 16.36 1.02 1.19
C GLN A 314 16.69 1.71 2.53
N TYR A 315 15.68 2.07 3.32
CA TYR A 315 15.86 2.69 4.64
C TYR A 315 15.84 1.66 5.78
N LEU A 316 15.43 0.42 5.48
CA LEU A 316 15.25 -0.62 6.47
C LEU A 316 16.60 -1.22 6.90
N ALA A 317 16.67 -1.67 8.15
CA ALA A 317 17.76 -2.51 8.60
C ALA A 317 17.78 -3.83 7.81
N LYS A 318 18.96 -4.45 7.69
CA LYS A 318 19.17 -5.66 6.88
C LYS A 318 18.26 -6.83 7.31
N GLU A 319 17.94 -6.89 8.59
CA GLU A 319 17.08 -7.90 9.20
C GLU A 319 15.61 -7.71 8.84
N ALA A 320 15.21 -6.51 8.41
CA ALA A 320 13.85 -6.18 7.97
C ALA A 320 13.68 -6.18 6.44
N GLN A 321 14.76 -5.95 5.68
CA GLN A 321 14.74 -5.94 4.21
C GLN A 321 14.30 -7.28 3.62
N ILE A 322 13.66 -7.28 2.45
CA ILE A 322 13.45 -8.51 1.67
C ILE A 322 14.81 -8.98 1.13
N GLU A 323 15.21 -10.19 1.46
CA GLU A 323 16.53 -10.71 1.11
C GLU A 323 16.75 -10.74 -0.42
N GLY A 324 17.93 -10.32 -0.89
CA GLY A 324 18.28 -10.32 -2.31
C GLY A 324 17.62 -9.25 -3.17
N ILE A 325 16.60 -8.54 -2.69
CA ILE A 325 16.02 -7.42 -3.44
C ILE A 325 16.97 -6.22 -3.38
N LYS A 326 17.34 -5.72 -4.55
CA LYS A 326 18.08 -4.47 -4.72
C LYS A 326 17.11 -3.31 -4.88
N ALA A 327 17.55 -2.10 -4.51
CA ALA A 327 16.73 -0.90 -4.63
C ALA A 327 16.33 -0.63 -6.09
N GLU A 328 17.21 -0.88 -7.05
CA GLU A 328 16.97 -0.65 -8.48
C GLU A 328 15.99 -1.66 -9.09
N SER A 329 15.95 -2.88 -8.54
CA SER A 329 15.00 -3.91 -8.96
C SER A 329 13.56 -3.49 -8.67
N LEU A 330 13.34 -2.73 -7.59
CA LEU A 330 12.00 -2.27 -7.18
C LEU A 330 11.43 -1.20 -8.10
N ASP A 331 12.24 -0.51 -8.92
CA ASP A 331 11.77 0.62 -9.77
C ASP A 331 10.60 0.25 -10.66
N ILE A 332 10.59 -0.99 -11.17
CA ILE A 332 9.49 -1.53 -11.97
C ILE A 332 8.21 -1.56 -11.15
N LEU A 333 8.27 -2.11 -9.92
CA LEU A 333 7.10 -2.19 -9.04
C LEU A 333 6.67 -0.81 -8.55
N LEU A 334 7.61 0.08 -8.22
CA LEU A 334 7.30 1.44 -7.78
C LEU A 334 6.53 2.21 -8.87
N LYS A 335 6.95 2.07 -10.14
CA LYS A 335 6.23 2.66 -11.28
C LYS A 335 4.89 1.97 -11.53
N ALA A 336 4.84 0.64 -11.49
CA ALA A 336 3.59 -0.11 -11.67
C ALA A 336 2.54 0.26 -10.61
N LEU A 337 2.91 0.23 -9.33
CA LEU A 337 2.06 0.63 -8.19
C LEU A 337 1.64 2.10 -8.23
N GLY A 338 2.45 2.96 -8.85
CA GLY A 338 2.06 4.35 -9.11
C GLY A 338 0.94 4.47 -10.15
N ASN A 339 0.79 3.49 -11.04
CA ASN A 339 -0.22 3.44 -12.11
C ASN A 339 -1.51 2.71 -11.72
N ASP A 340 -1.63 2.19 -10.48
CA ASP A 340 -2.91 1.64 -10.01
C ASP A 340 -4.00 2.73 -10.05
N PRO A 341 -5.21 2.41 -10.50
CA PRO A 341 -6.22 3.43 -10.73
C PRO A 341 -6.94 3.88 -9.46
N ALA A 342 -6.70 3.26 -8.30
CA ALA A 342 -7.31 3.72 -7.04
C ALA A 342 -6.60 4.97 -6.51
N ARG A 343 -7.01 6.12 -7.04
CA ARG A 343 -6.49 7.45 -6.68
C ARG A 343 -7.24 8.05 -5.48
N LEU A 344 -7.61 7.23 -4.49
CA LEU A 344 -8.30 7.71 -3.28
C LEU A 344 -7.46 8.73 -2.51
N THR A 345 -6.14 8.55 -2.50
CA THR A 345 -5.22 9.51 -1.87
C THR A 345 -5.22 10.85 -2.61
N ASP A 346 -5.26 10.87 -3.94
CA ASP A 346 -5.34 12.10 -4.72
C ASP A 346 -6.63 12.87 -4.41
N LEU A 347 -7.77 12.16 -4.37
CA LEU A 347 -9.06 12.71 -3.96
C LEU A 347 -9.02 13.27 -2.54
N ALA A 348 -8.36 12.57 -1.62
CA ALA A 348 -8.18 13.03 -0.25
C ALA A 348 -7.34 14.32 -0.18
N ILE A 349 -6.24 14.40 -0.94
CA ILE A 349 -5.39 15.59 -1.00
C ILE A 349 -6.17 16.79 -1.57
N GLU A 350 -6.97 16.58 -2.61
CA GLU A 350 -7.83 17.61 -3.19
C GLU A 350 -8.89 18.08 -2.20
N GLU A 351 -9.59 17.15 -1.54
CA GLU A 351 -10.63 17.47 -0.55
C GLU A 351 -10.06 18.25 0.65
N LEU A 352 -8.84 17.92 1.07
CA LEU A 352 -8.14 18.63 2.13
C LEU A 352 -7.53 19.97 1.67
N GLY A 353 -7.60 20.30 0.39
CA GLY A 353 -7.01 21.52 -0.17
C GLY A 353 -5.49 21.56 -0.09
N MET A 354 -4.84 20.39 -0.25
CA MET A 354 -3.41 20.19 0.03
C MET A 354 -2.52 20.04 -1.21
N GLN A 355 -3.08 20.20 -2.41
CA GLN A 355 -2.40 19.96 -3.68
C GLN A 355 -1.14 20.83 -3.85
N ASP A 356 -1.19 22.08 -3.42
CA ASP A 356 -0.09 23.04 -3.57
C ASP A 356 0.95 22.96 -2.46
N GLN A 357 0.57 22.38 -1.32
CA GLN A 357 1.36 22.34 -0.08
C GLN A 357 2.10 21.02 0.12
N LEU A 358 1.75 19.98 -0.64
CA LEU A 358 2.47 18.70 -0.64
C LEU A 358 3.46 18.63 -1.81
N LYS A 359 4.75 18.56 -1.49
CA LYS A 359 5.83 18.41 -2.46
C LYS A 359 6.44 17.01 -2.40
N ASN A 360 7.08 16.60 -3.51
CA ASN A 360 7.73 15.29 -3.66
C ASN A 360 6.82 14.11 -3.31
N VAL A 361 5.54 14.22 -3.64
CA VAL A 361 4.54 13.20 -3.33
C VAL A 361 4.84 11.91 -4.09
N VAL A 362 4.73 10.80 -3.38
CA VAL A 362 4.74 9.44 -3.88
C VAL A 362 3.50 8.74 -3.35
N ILE A 363 2.69 8.19 -4.26
CA ILE A 363 1.49 7.41 -3.95
C ILE A 363 1.62 6.08 -4.68
N LEU A 364 1.90 5.02 -3.93
CA LEU A 364 1.84 3.64 -4.44
C LEU A 364 0.52 3.06 -3.98
N SER A 365 -0.24 2.41 -4.85
CA SER A 365 -1.47 1.75 -4.44
C SER A 365 -1.71 0.40 -5.10
N LYS A 366 -2.61 -0.36 -4.49
CA LYS A 366 -3.23 -1.53 -5.09
C LYS A 366 -4.69 -1.64 -4.64
N LEU A 367 -5.61 -1.63 -5.61
CA LEU A 367 -7.01 -1.90 -5.35
C LEU A 367 -7.35 -3.40 -5.35
N GLY A 368 -8.45 -3.72 -4.69
CA GLY A 368 -9.19 -4.97 -4.88
C GLY A 368 -10.67 -4.74 -4.59
N ASN A 369 -11.56 -5.46 -5.25
CA ASN A 369 -12.99 -5.40 -4.98
C ASN A 369 -13.66 -6.68 -5.46
N GLY A 370 -14.83 -6.95 -4.92
CA GLY A 370 -15.64 -8.09 -5.32
C GLY A 370 -16.84 -8.30 -4.43
N VAL A 371 -17.64 -9.31 -4.76
CA VAL A 371 -18.78 -9.74 -3.93
C VAL A 371 -18.46 -11.11 -3.38
N THR A 372 -18.39 -11.23 -2.06
CA THR A 372 -18.14 -12.52 -1.40
C THR A 372 -19.45 -13.27 -1.22
N SER A 373 -19.49 -14.52 -1.69
CA SER A 373 -20.64 -15.42 -1.48
C SER A 373 -20.70 -15.95 -0.05
N ILE A 374 -19.56 -16.09 0.63
CA ILE A 374 -19.50 -16.62 2.00
C ILE A 374 -20.04 -15.59 2.99
N ARG A 375 -19.59 -14.32 2.89
CA ARG A 375 -20.00 -13.25 3.82
C ARG A 375 -21.20 -12.45 3.31
N GLN A 376 -21.74 -12.82 2.15
CA GLN A 376 -22.91 -12.19 1.52
C GLN A 376 -22.86 -10.66 1.57
N ARG A 377 -21.75 -10.09 1.08
CA ARG A 377 -21.52 -8.64 1.07
C ARG A 377 -20.65 -8.17 -0.09
N THR A 378 -20.78 -6.91 -0.46
CA THR A 378 -19.85 -6.23 -1.37
C THR A 378 -18.62 -5.79 -0.58
N GLU A 379 -17.43 -5.97 -1.15
CA GLU A 379 -16.15 -5.68 -0.51
C GLU A 379 -15.28 -4.79 -1.40
N ALA A 380 -14.54 -3.89 -0.76
CA ALA A 380 -13.59 -2.99 -1.36
C ALA A 380 -12.29 -3.00 -0.55
N VAL A 381 -11.15 -2.96 -1.24
CA VAL A 381 -9.82 -3.06 -0.66
C VAL A 381 -8.98 -1.92 -1.24
N TYR A 382 -8.30 -1.21 -0.35
CA TYR A 382 -7.33 -0.20 -0.72
C TYR A 382 -6.04 -0.42 0.05
N VAL A 383 -4.96 -0.72 -0.66
CA VAL A 383 -3.60 -0.77 -0.12
C VAL A 383 -2.86 0.44 -0.65
N ALA A 384 -2.18 1.19 0.21
CA ALA A 384 -1.43 2.35 -0.21
C ALA A 384 -0.18 2.63 0.62
N LEU A 385 0.79 3.28 -0.02
CA LEU A 385 1.89 3.98 0.63
C LEU A 385 1.91 5.42 0.14
N ILE A 386 2.00 6.35 1.09
CA ILE A 386 2.03 7.79 0.85
C ILE A 386 3.31 8.34 1.48
N GLN A 387 4.09 9.04 0.69
CA GLN A 387 5.24 9.81 1.16
C GLN A 387 5.23 11.20 0.53
N GLY A 388 5.57 12.23 1.31
CA GLY A 388 5.63 13.60 0.81
C GLY A 388 6.19 14.58 1.83
N ILE A 389 6.26 15.85 1.44
CA ILE A 389 6.71 16.97 2.27
C ILE A 389 5.60 18.01 2.36
N ASP A 390 5.09 18.23 3.58
CA ASP A 390 4.15 19.29 3.93
C ASP A 390 4.89 20.61 4.16
N THR A 391 4.64 21.58 3.28
CA THR A 391 5.29 22.90 3.33
C THR A 391 4.49 23.96 4.07
N ARG A 392 3.38 23.61 4.75
CA ARG A 392 2.58 24.56 5.56
C ARG A 392 3.31 25.02 6.82
N THR A 393 4.29 24.24 7.27
CA THR A 393 5.07 24.52 8.48
C THR A 393 6.52 24.85 8.12
N GLN A 394 7.19 25.58 9.01
CA GLN A 394 8.62 25.87 8.94
C GLN A 394 9.26 25.43 10.27
N PRO A 395 10.13 24.40 10.27
CA PRO A 395 10.56 23.63 9.10
C PRO A 395 9.42 22.81 8.47
N ALA A 396 9.54 22.54 7.16
CA ALA A 396 8.62 21.66 6.44
C ALA A 396 8.62 20.26 7.06
N LYS A 397 7.45 19.63 7.09
CA LYS A 397 7.27 18.33 7.77
C LYS A 397 7.13 17.19 6.78
N GLN A 398 7.76 16.06 7.06
CA GLN A 398 7.67 14.87 6.23
C GLN A 398 6.46 14.01 6.62
N ILE A 399 5.75 13.50 5.64
CA ILE A 399 4.69 12.50 5.81
C ILE A 399 5.20 11.19 5.25
N MET A 400 5.11 10.13 6.04
CA MET A 400 5.38 8.76 5.61
C MET A 400 4.35 7.84 6.27
N LEU A 401 3.43 7.29 5.49
CA LEU A 401 2.46 6.33 5.99
C LEU A 401 2.20 5.24 4.96
N SER A 402 1.91 4.04 5.42
CA SER A 402 1.31 3.00 4.61
C SER A 402 0.03 2.48 5.27
N MET A 403 -0.87 1.93 4.46
CA MET A 403 -2.14 1.41 4.96
C MET A 403 -2.68 0.27 4.09
N ALA A 404 -3.52 -0.55 4.69
CA ALA A 404 -4.45 -1.42 3.99
C ALA A 404 -5.81 -1.34 4.68
N LEU A 405 -6.85 -1.09 3.90
CA LEU A 405 -8.23 -1.00 4.35
C LEU A 405 -9.07 -2.04 3.61
N ARG A 406 -9.93 -2.75 4.33
CA ARG A 406 -11.00 -3.57 3.75
C ARG A 406 -12.35 -3.09 4.25
N GLY A 407 -13.14 -2.59 3.31
CA GLY A 407 -14.53 -2.25 3.49
C GLY A 407 -15.45 -3.43 3.18
N GLY A 408 -16.61 -3.48 3.83
CA GLY A 408 -17.67 -4.43 3.52
C GLY A 408 -19.05 -3.89 3.84
N LEU A 409 -19.97 -3.95 2.87
CA LEU A 409 -21.34 -3.46 2.99
C LEU A 409 -22.34 -4.50 2.49
N ALA A 410 -23.41 -4.70 3.25
CA ALA A 410 -24.54 -5.56 2.90
C ALA A 410 -25.83 -4.82 3.22
N LEU A 411 -26.61 -4.50 2.19
CA LEU A 411 -27.92 -3.86 2.33
C LEU A 411 -29.02 -4.91 2.30
N GLU A 412 -30.16 -4.56 2.88
CA GLU A 412 -31.36 -5.39 2.84
C GLU A 412 -31.84 -5.63 1.40
N ASN A 413 -32.53 -6.75 1.18
CA ASN A 413 -33.07 -7.16 -0.13
C ASN A 413 -32.02 -7.36 -1.24
N ARG A 414 -30.74 -7.59 -0.86
CA ARG A 414 -29.65 -7.96 -1.78
C ARG A 414 -29.89 -9.26 -2.54
N VAL A 415 -30.69 -10.14 -1.95
CA VAL A 415 -31.09 -11.44 -2.49
C VAL A 415 -32.59 -11.58 -2.28
N ASN A 416 -33.34 -11.97 -3.30
CA ASN A 416 -34.78 -12.22 -3.20
C ASN A 416 -35.08 -13.58 -2.56
N ASP A 417 -36.36 -13.88 -2.32
CA ASP A 417 -36.80 -15.15 -1.71
C ASP A 417 -36.40 -16.39 -2.54
N GLN A 418 -36.08 -16.20 -3.83
CA GLN A 418 -35.62 -17.23 -4.76
C GLN A 418 -34.09 -17.41 -4.78
N GLY A 419 -33.35 -16.64 -3.98
CA GLY A 419 -31.88 -16.71 -3.94
C GLY A 419 -31.17 -15.92 -5.05
N GLU A 420 -31.90 -15.13 -5.83
CA GLU A 420 -31.34 -14.32 -6.92
C GLU A 420 -30.85 -12.97 -6.40
N LYS A 421 -29.68 -12.54 -6.89
CA LYS A 421 -29.07 -11.27 -6.50
C LYS A 421 -29.83 -10.08 -7.11
N ASN A 422 -30.16 -9.08 -6.31
CA ASN A 422 -30.73 -7.83 -6.79
C ASN A 422 -29.62 -6.89 -7.32
N PRO A 423 -29.54 -6.66 -8.64
CA PRO A 423 -28.45 -5.88 -9.24
C PRO A 423 -28.47 -4.41 -8.81
N GLU A 424 -29.64 -3.81 -8.56
CA GLU A 424 -29.75 -2.41 -8.14
C GLU A 424 -29.22 -2.22 -6.72
N VAL A 425 -29.52 -3.17 -5.82
CA VAL A 425 -29.00 -3.14 -4.44
C VAL A 425 -27.49 -3.35 -4.40
N LEU A 426 -26.97 -4.28 -5.21
CA LEU A 426 -25.51 -4.49 -5.31
C LEU A 426 -24.79 -3.27 -5.89
N GLU A 427 -25.40 -2.59 -6.86
CA GLU A 427 -24.87 -1.35 -7.41
C GLU A 427 -24.82 -0.24 -6.35
N ARG A 428 -25.90 -0.11 -5.55
CA ARG A 428 -25.94 0.84 -4.44
C ARG A 428 -24.90 0.50 -3.36
N GLU A 429 -24.76 -0.77 -2.97
CA GLU A 429 -23.71 -1.23 -2.06
C GLU A 429 -22.32 -0.83 -2.56
N ARG A 430 -22.06 -1.04 -3.85
CA ARG A 430 -20.78 -0.72 -4.48
C ARG A 430 -20.49 0.78 -4.43
N ILE A 431 -21.44 1.63 -4.81
CA ILE A 431 -21.28 3.09 -4.83
C ILE A 431 -21.12 3.64 -3.40
N GLU A 432 -21.95 3.21 -2.46
CA GLU A 432 -21.89 3.66 -1.07
C GLU A 432 -20.59 3.23 -0.39
N LEU A 433 -20.15 1.99 -0.59
CA LEU A 433 -18.90 1.49 -0.04
C LEU A 433 -17.69 2.22 -0.63
N ASP A 434 -17.71 2.56 -1.91
CA ASP A 434 -16.62 3.26 -2.56
C ASP A 434 -16.48 4.72 -2.08
N ALA A 435 -17.61 5.43 -1.97
CA ALA A 435 -17.65 6.75 -1.33
C ALA A 435 -17.20 6.69 0.13
N ARG A 436 -17.54 5.61 0.84
CA ARG A 436 -17.06 5.37 2.19
C ARG A 436 -15.53 5.22 2.20
N MET A 437 -14.96 4.36 1.36
CA MET A 437 -13.51 4.17 1.28
C MET A 437 -12.77 5.49 1.03
N ALA A 438 -13.25 6.31 0.08
CA ALA A 438 -12.69 7.63 -0.18
C ALA A 438 -12.75 8.54 1.07
N THR A 439 -13.89 8.58 1.76
CA THR A 439 -14.08 9.38 2.99
C THR A 439 -13.10 8.98 4.08
N GLU A 440 -12.92 7.67 4.30
CA GLU A 440 -12.05 7.17 5.36
C GLU A 440 -10.56 7.41 5.05
N VAL A 441 -10.16 7.30 3.78
CA VAL A 441 -8.81 7.69 3.34
C VAL A 441 -8.58 9.19 3.57
N THR A 442 -9.57 10.05 3.27
CA THR A 442 -9.49 11.48 3.57
C THR A 442 -9.38 11.76 5.06
N GLU A 443 -10.16 11.09 5.91
CA GLU A 443 -10.08 11.24 7.37
C GLU A 443 -8.71 10.77 7.92
N ILE A 444 -8.18 9.64 7.43
CA ILE A 444 -6.84 9.15 7.81
C ILE A 444 -5.78 10.18 7.45
N LEU A 445 -5.83 10.69 6.22
CA LEU A 445 -4.86 11.66 5.74
C LEU A 445 -5.00 13.01 6.48
N GLY A 446 -6.24 13.48 6.69
CA GLY A 446 -6.55 14.68 7.44
C GLY A 446 -6.03 14.62 8.88
N ARG A 447 -6.23 13.49 9.58
CA ARG A 447 -5.66 13.28 10.93
C ARG A 447 -4.13 13.24 10.93
N SER A 448 -3.54 12.59 9.93
CA SER A 448 -2.08 12.51 9.78
C SER A 448 -1.44 13.88 9.54
N LEU A 449 -2.18 14.78 8.89
CA LEU A 449 -1.72 16.10 8.48
C LEU A 449 -2.10 17.21 9.46
N ASN A 450 -3.18 17.06 10.21
CA ASN A 450 -3.57 18.01 11.25
C ASN A 450 -2.71 17.90 12.51
N TYR A 451 -1.99 16.79 12.70
CA TYR A 451 -0.83 16.72 13.61
C TYR A 451 0.22 17.82 13.32
N ALA A 452 0.22 18.41 12.11
CA ALA A 452 1.14 19.47 11.76
C ALA A 452 0.72 20.87 12.25
N LEU A 453 -0.58 21.12 12.53
CA LEU A 453 -1.16 22.47 12.66
C LEU A 453 -1.47 22.92 14.10
N ASP A 454 -1.39 22.06 15.11
CA ASP A 454 -1.63 22.45 16.51
C ASP A 454 -0.39 23.09 17.16
N PHE A 455 0.15 24.19 16.60
CA PHE A 455 0.96 25.17 17.36
C PHE A 455 0.99 26.52 16.63
N SER A 456 0.10 27.43 17.05
CA SER A 456 0.32 28.88 16.99
C SER A 456 -0.22 29.53 18.26
#